data_AF-A0A925XH36-F1
#
_entry.id   AF-A0A925XH36-F1
#
_cell.length_a   1.000
_cell.length_b   1.000
_cell.length_c   1.000
_cell.angle_alpha   90.00
_cell.angle_beta   90.00
_cell.angle_gamma   90.00
#
_symmetry.space_group_name_H-M   'P 1'
#
loop_
_entity.id
_entity.type
_entity.pdbx_description
1 polymer ?
#
loop_
_entity_poly.entity_id
_entity_poly.type
_entity_poly.pdbx_seq_one_letter_code
_entity_poly.pdbx_strand_id
1 'polypeptide(L)'
;MIAILSAFPDRLARRREPSSRRAVMVGGAGVRLSDQSAVTEGELFVCLDVDAATGEALVRMASFVDRSWLPAERLDVRVDVEFDTDQERVQARRRVRWDDLVLEETPAALPEGEQTAQVLAREAAIAWSRVFPADRADLNGFLARVHCLREWLPDLNLPKFDEEQLKELLPELCLGCRSFEELRQAPWLDVLRSKLLPHQGQALDREAPTHIAVPSGNRLPIQYAPGRPPILAVRIQEVFGWQATPRIAGGRVPLLLHLLAPNHRPQQITDDLESFWNNGYPIVRGELRRRYPKHAWPEDPWTAQAERRPQRR
;
A
#
# COMPACT_ATOMS: atom_id res chain seq x y z
N MET A 1 -56.41 -2.88 0.52
CA MET A 1 -55.08 -3.29 1.01
C MET A 1 -54.09 -2.12 1.16
N ILE A 2 -54.11 -1.12 0.28
CA ILE A 2 -53.29 0.12 0.43
C ILE A 2 -53.46 0.78 1.82
N ALA A 3 -54.69 0.79 2.37
CA ALA A 3 -54.97 1.39 3.68
C ALA A 3 -54.15 0.77 4.85
N ILE A 4 -53.84 -0.54 4.80
CA ILE A 4 -53.05 -1.21 5.84
C ILE A 4 -51.59 -0.78 5.75
N LEU A 5 -51.02 -0.78 4.55
CA LEU A 5 -49.66 -0.31 4.31
C LEU A 5 -49.49 1.16 4.73
N SER A 6 -50.47 2.02 4.42
CA SER A 6 -50.43 3.42 4.82
C SER A 6 -50.51 3.61 6.34
N ALA A 7 -51.19 2.72 7.06
CA ALA A 7 -51.30 2.77 8.52
C ALA A 7 -50.04 2.25 9.24
N PHE A 8 -49.34 1.28 8.63
CA PHE A 8 -48.15 0.63 9.21
C PHE A 8 -47.00 0.54 8.19
N PRO A 9 -46.52 1.68 7.64
CA PRO A 9 -45.47 1.69 6.63
C PRO A 9 -44.13 1.18 7.19
N ASP A 10 -43.90 1.36 8.48
CA ASP A 10 -42.75 0.91 9.27
C ASP A 10 -42.75 -0.60 9.56
N ARG A 11 -43.80 -1.31 9.14
CA ARG A 11 -43.96 -2.77 9.35
C ARG A 11 -43.99 -3.56 8.05
N LEU A 12 -43.61 -2.94 6.95
CA LEU A 12 -43.41 -3.66 5.70
C LEU A 12 -42.25 -4.64 5.85
N ALA A 13 -42.42 -5.86 5.36
CA ALA A 13 -41.39 -6.89 5.36
C ALA A 13 -41.23 -7.51 3.97
N ARG A 14 -40.00 -7.93 3.68
CA ARG A 14 -39.59 -8.60 2.45
C ARG A 14 -39.07 -9.99 2.74
N ARG A 15 -39.61 -11.01 2.06
CA ARG A 15 -39.09 -12.37 2.17
C ARG A 15 -37.63 -12.43 1.75
N ARG A 16 -36.85 -13.26 2.45
CA ARG A 16 -35.44 -13.49 2.08
C ARG A 16 -35.31 -14.36 0.83
N GLU A 17 -36.22 -15.30 0.69
CA GLU A 17 -36.27 -16.27 -0.41
C GLU A 17 -37.74 -16.43 -0.87
N PRO A 18 -37.96 -16.78 -2.15
CA PRO A 18 -39.31 -17.07 -2.65
C PRO A 18 -40.03 -18.09 -1.76
N SER A 19 -41.29 -17.81 -1.43
CA SER A 19 -42.15 -18.68 -0.59
C SER A 19 -41.66 -18.95 0.84
N SER A 20 -40.55 -18.36 1.28
CA SER A 20 -40.04 -18.52 2.64
C SER A 20 -40.91 -17.76 3.65
N ARG A 21 -41.29 -18.40 4.76
CA ARG A 21 -41.99 -17.72 5.88
C ARG A 21 -41.12 -16.69 6.60
N ARG A 22 -39.81 -16.68 6.35
CA ARG A 22 -38.86 -15.75 6.93
C ARG A 22 -38.68 -14.51 6.06
N ALA A 23 -38.69 -13.36 6.71
CA ALA A 23 -38.56 -12.07 6.08
C ALA A 23 -37.70 -11.12 6.93
N VAL A 24 -37.34 -10.00 6.34
CA VAL A 24 -36.76 -8.86 7.04
C VAL A 24 -37.77 -7.73 6.97
N MET A 25 -38.10 -7.17 8.12
CA MET A 25 -38.97 -6.01 8.25
C MET A 25 -38.15 -4.72 8.16
N VAL A 26 -38.80 -3.61 7.82
CA VAL A 26 -38.30 -2.25 8.10
C VAL A 26 -37.76 -2.19 9.54
N GLY A 27 -36.63 -1.51 9.73
CA GLY A 27 -35.83 -1.54 10.95
C GLY A 27 -34.86 -2.73 11.06
N GLY A 28 -34.77 -3.57 10.03
CA GLY A 28 -33.82 -4.68 9.93
C GLY A 28 -34.17 -5.93 10.76
N ALA A 29 -35.30 -5.92 11.47
CA ALA A 29 -35.73 -7.04 12.30
C ALA A 29 -36.05 -8.28 11.46
N GLY A 30 -35.50 -9.44 11.86
CA GLY A 30 -35.89 -10.73 11.30
C GLY A 30 -37.29 -11.12 11.79
N VAL A 31 -38.18 -11.46 10.88
CA VAL A 31 -39.56 -11.85 11.20
C VAL A 31 -39.94 -13.15 10.53
N ARG A 32 -40.79 -13.94 11.18
CA ARG A 32 -41.33 -15.19 10.65
C ARG A 32 -42.84 -15.19 10.70
N LEU A 33 -43.48 -15.50 9.57
CA LEU A 33 -44.92 -15.71 9.52
C LEU A 33 -45.33 -16.94 10.34
N SER A 34 -46.45 -16.81 11.06
CA SER A 34 -47.14 -17.93 11.70
C SER A 34 -47.48 -19.02 10.68
N ASP A 35 -47.48 -20.26 11.14
CA ASP A 35 -47.80 -21.41 10.30
C ASP A 35 -49.26 -21.42 9.81
N GLN A 36 -50.10 -20.63 10.47
CA GLN A 36 -51.51 -20.41 10.15
C GLN A 36 -51.73 -19.21 9.21
N SER A 37 -50.67 -18.50 8.80
CA SER A 37 -50.79 -17.35 7.90
C SER A 37 -51.30 -17.77 6.52
N ALA A 38 -52.30 -17.05 6.02
CA ALA A 38 -52.77 -17.19 4.64
C ALA A 38 -51.88 -16.46 3.60
N VAL A 39 -50.90 -15.66 4.06
CA VAL A 39 -49.94 -14.98 3.18
C VAL A 39 -48.82 -15.95 2.82
N THR A 40 -49.05 -16.78 1.81
CA THR A 40 -48.13 -17.84 1.36
C THR A 40 -47.28 -17.42 0.17
N GLU A 41 -47.82 -16.56 -0.67
CA GLU A 41 -47.16 -16.07 -1.89
C GLU A 41 -46.73 -14.61 -1.75
N GLY A 42 -46.07 -14.08 -2.78
CA GLY A 42 -45.65 -12.69 -2.83
C GLY A 42 -44.36 -12.39 -2.08
N GLU A 43 -43.64 -11.37 -2.54
CA GLU A 43 -42.38 -10.93 -1.93
C GLU A 43 -42.61 -10.12 -0.64
N LEU A 44 -43.70 -9.34 -0.58
CA LEU A 44 -43.92 -8.33 0.45
C LEU A 44 -45.19 -8.57 1.27
N PHE A 45 -45.14 -8.20 2.55
CA PHE A 45 -46.30 -8.18 3.43
C PHE A 45 -46.12 -7.19 4.58
N VAL A 46 -47.22 -6.67 5.12
CA VAL A 46 -47.21 -5.85 6.34
C VAL A 46 -47.42 -6.75 7.55
N CYS A 47 -46.55 -6.60 8.55
CA CYS A 47 -46.65 -7.27 9.83
C CYS A 47 -47.63 -6.53 10.75
N LEU A 48 -48.83 -7.07 10.96
CA LEU A 48 -49.89 -6.40 11.73
C LEU A 48 -49.80 -6.70 13.23
N ASP A 49 -49.60 -7.97 13.57
CA ASP A 49 -49.44 -8.46 14.94
C ASP A 49 -48.11 -9.19 15.05
N VAL A 50 -47.16 -8.57 15.75
CA VAL A 50 -45.78 -9.03 15.90
C VAL A 50 -45.53 -9.33 17.37
N ASP A 51 -45.18 -10.57 17.65
CA ASP A 51 -44.70 -10.99 18.97
C ASP A 51 -43.18 -10.82 19.04
N ALA A 52 -42.75 -9.80 19.77
CA ALA A 52 -41.34 -9.48 19.95
C ALA A 52 -40.68 -10.51 20.87
N ALA A 53 -40.05 -11.53 20.28
CA ALA A 53 -39.19 -12.49 20.97
C ALA A 53 -37.71 -12.10 20.82
N THR A 54 -36.84 -12.63 21.69
CA THR A 54 -35.38 -12.53 21.49
C THR A 54 -34.97 -13.35 20.27
N GLY A 55 -34.74 -12.68 19.14
CA GLY A 55 -34.35 -13.29 17.87
C GLY A 55 -35.33 -12.96 16.73
N GLU A 56 -35.84 -14.00 16.06
CA GLU A 56 -36.79 -13.87 14.95
C GLU A 56 -38.22 -13.69 15.49
N ALA A 57 -38.82 -12.52 15.25
CA ALA A 57 -40.14 -12.18 15.79
C ALA A 57 -41.26 -12.92 15.03
N LEU A 58 -42.26 -13.42 15.77
CA LEU A 58 -43.38 -14.16 15.19
C LEU A 58 -44.48 -13.20 14.73
N VAL A 59 -44.83 -13.25 13.46
CA VAL A 59 -45.92 -12.46 12.88
C VAL A 59 -47.19 -13.32 12.87
N ARG A 60 -48.08 -13.07 13.81
CA ARG A 60 -49.37 -13.80 13.94
C ARG A 60 -50.36 -13.39 12.86
N MET A 61 -50.35 -12.11 12.51
CA MET A 61 -51.22 -11.55 11.49
C MET A 61 -50.40 -10.71 10.51
N ALA A 62 -50.59 -10.98 9.22
CA ALA A 62 -49.94 -10.27 8.14
C ALA A 62 -50.92 -9.97 7.01
N SER A 63 -50.63 -8.95 6.22
CA SER A 63 -51.37 -8.64 5.01
C SER A 63 -50.43 -8.62 3.81
N PHE A 64 -50.77 -9.37 2.76
CA PHE A 64 -50.03 -9.36 1.51
C PHE A 64 -49.94 -7.94 0.93
N VAL A 65 -48.78 -7.61 0.34
CA VAL A 65 -48.58 -6.37 -0.40
C VAL A 65 -48.02 -6.71 -1.77
N ASP A 66 -48.71 -6.29 -2.83
CA ASP A 66 -48.12 -6.28 -4.16
C ASP A 66 -47.15 -5.11 -4.30
N ARG A 67 -45.99 -5.34 -4.91
CA ARG A 67 -44.96 -4.32 -5.11
C ARG A 67 -45.48 -3.12 -5.92
N SER A 68 -46.40 -3.35 -6.86
CA SER A 68 -47.01 -2.28 -7.67
C SER A 68 -47.86 -1.31 -6.85
N TRP A 69 -48.24 -1.67 -5.62
CA TRP A 69 -49.00 -0.80 -4.73
C TRP A 69 -48.13 0.20 -3.96
N LEU A 70 -46.80 0.03 -3.98
CA LEU A 70 -45.89 0.95 -3.31
C LEU A 70 -45.85 2.28 -4.08
N PRO A 71 -46.22 3.42 -3.45
CA PRO A 71 -46.13 4.73 -4.11
C PRO A 71 -44.68 5.06 -4.45
N ALA A 72 -44.42 5.32 -5.73
CA ALA A 72 -43.07 5.61 -6.23
C ALA A 72 -42.40 6.79 -5.49
N GLU A 73 -43.19 7.77 -5.04
CA GLU A 73 -42.74 8.95 -4.31
C GLU A 73 -42.16 8.63 -2.91
N ARG A 74 -42.50 7.47 -2.34
CA ARG A 74 -41.92 6.99 -1.05
C ARG A 74 -40.73 6.07 -1.24
N LEU A 75 -40.41 5.68 -2.48
CA LEU A 75 -39.26 4.83 -2.76
C LEU A 75 -37.99 5.68 -2.84
N ASP A 76 -37.01 5.34 -2.02
CA ASP A 76 -35.68 5.93 -2.10
C ASP A 76 -34.82 5.12 -3.07
N VAL A 77 -34.37 5.76 -4.16
CA VAL A 77 -33.50 5.14 -5.16
C VAL A 77 -32.14 5.80 -5.08
N ARG A 78 -31.13 5.07 -4.63
CA ARG A 78 -29.76 5.57 -4.47
C ARG A 78 -28.74 4.60 -5.03
N VAL A 79 -27.61 5.17 -5.44
CA VAL A 79 -26.39 4.41 -5.71
C VAL A 79 -25.54 4.48 -4.46
N ASP A 80 -25.39 3.34 -3.80
CA ASP A 80 -24.48 3.20 -2.68
C ASP A 80 -23.11 2.79 -3.21
N VAL A 81 -22.06 3.41 -2.66
CA VAL A 81 -20.67 3.04 -2.92
C VAL A 81 -20.14 2.34 -1.68
N GLU A 82 -19.79 1.07 -1.83
CA GLU A 82 -19.34 0.21 -0.75
C GLU A 82 -18.08 -0.55 -1.16
N PHE A 83 -17.31 -1.01 -0.18
CA PHE A 83 -16.16 -1.85 -0.42
C PHE A 83 -16.54 -3.32 -0.26
N ASP A 84 -16.21 -4.11 -1.27
CA ASP A 84 -16.33 -5.55 -1.25
C ASP A 84 -15.05 -6.16 -0.67
N THR A 85 -15.13 -6.67 0.56
CA THR A 85 -13.96 -7.22 1.27
C THR A 85 -13.42 -8.48 0.61
N ASP A 86 -14.28 -9.29 -0.02
CA ASP A 86 -13.90 -10.55 -0.66
C ASP A 86 -13.18 -10.27 -1.98
N GLN A 87 -13.65 -9.28 -2.75
CA GLN A 87 -13.05 -8.87 -4.01
C GLN A 87 -11.99 -7.77 -3.89
N GLU A 88 -11.75 -7.25 -2.68
CA GLU A 88 -10.84 -6.14 -2.37
C GLU A 88 -11.04 -4.90 -3.25
N ARG A 89 -12.30 -4.55 -3.54
CA ARG A 89 -12.62 -3.47 -4.48
C ARG A 89 -13.84 -2.67 -4.07
N VAL A 90 -13.85 -1.42 -4.48
CA VAL A 90 -15.05 -0.59 -4.41
C VAL A 90 -16.04 -1.08 -5.47
N GLN A 91 -17.31 -1.16 -5.09
CA GLN A 91 -18.43 -1.43 -5.98
C GLN A 91 -19.55 -0.44 -5.72
N ALA A 92 -20.35 -0.19 -6.76
CA ALA A 92 -21.55 0.60 -6.65
C ALA A 92 -22.77 -0.28 -6.87
N ARG A 93 -23.79 -0.11 -6.04
CA ARG A 93 -25.06 -0.80 -6.17
C ARG A 93 -26.21 0.18 -6.13
N ARG A 94 -27.07 0.11 -7.15
CA ARG A 94 -28.33 0.83 -7.17
C ARG A 94 -29.32 0.06 -6.33
N ARG A 95 -29.77 0.68 -5.23
CA ARG A 95 -30.75 0.12 -4.29
C ARG A 95 -32.04 0.92 -4.37
N VAL A 96 -33.16 0.21 -4.44
CA VAL A 96 -34.51 0.75 -4.27
C VAL A 96 -34.99 0.36 -2.88
N ARG A 97 -35.37 1.33 -2.07
CA ARG A 97 -35.75 1.11 -0.67
C ARG A 97 -37.14 1.64 -0.36
N TRP A 98 -37.77 0.98 0.60
CA TRP A 98 -38.88 1.53 1.35
C TRP A 98 -38.39 1.80 2.77
N ASP A 99 -38.30 3.07 3.15
CA ASP A 99 -37.57 3.48 4.36
C ASP A 99 -36.14 2.89 4.34
N ASP A 100 -35.79 2.00 5.27
CA ASP A 100 -34.49 1.29 5.29
C ASP A 100 -34.52 -0.11 4.65
N LEU A 101 -35.70 -0.62 4.28
CA LEU A 101 -35.87 -1.95 3.69
C LEU A 101 -35.47 -1.96 2.21
N VAL A 102 -34.39 -2.67 1.88
CA VAL A 102 -33.95 -2.88 0.49
C VAL A 102 -34.92 -3.80 -0.24
N LEU A 103 -35.59 -3.27 -1.26
CA LEU A 103 -36.54 -3.99 -2.11
C LEU A 103 -35.92 -4.56 -3.38
N GLU A 104 -34.91 -3.88 -3.92
CA GLU A 104 -34.20 -4.29 -5.12
C GLU A 104 -32.77 -3.77 -5.05
N GLU A 105 -31.85 -4.59 -5.52
CA GLU A 105 -30.43 -4.29 -5.55
C GLU A 105 -29.86 -4.74 -6.89
N THR A 106 -29.25 -3.81 -7.61
CA THR A 106 -28.66 -4.07 -8.94
C THR A 106 -27.26 -3.47 -9.01
N PRO A 107 -26.30 -4.08 -9.73
CA PRO A 107 -25.01 -3.47 -9.98
C PRO A 107 -25.17 -2.10 -10.65
N ALA A 108 -24.38 -1.12 -10.20
CA ALA A 108 -24.36 0.21 -10.78
C ALA A 108 -22.93 0.58 -11.19
N ALA A 109 -22.82 1.58 -12.07
CA ALA A 109 -21.53 2.18 -12.37
C ALA A 109 -21.01 2.92 -11.13
N LEU A 110 -19.71 2.76 -10.85
CA LEU A 110 -19.05 3.53 -9.81
C LEU A 110 -19.06 5.01 -10.18
N PRO A 111 -19.39 5.91 -9.24
CA PRO A 111 -19.19 7.32 -9.47
C PRO A 111 -17.70 7.59 -9.66
N GLU A 112 -17.38 8.43 -10.65
CA GLU A 112 -16.01 8.86 -10.87
C GLU A 112 -15.57 9.84 -9.78
N GLY A 113 -14.27 9.85 -9.51
CA GLY A 113 -13.65 10.86 -8.65
C GLY A 113 -13.61 10.49 -7.16
N GLU A 114 -13.88 11.49 -6.32
CA GLU A 114 -13.41 11.53 -4.94
C GLU A 114 -14.15 10.54 -4.02
N GLN A 115 -15.43 10.28 -4.25
CA GLN A 115 -16.21 9.36 -3.41
C GLN A 115 -15.66 7.93 -3.45
N THR A 116 -15.35 7.41 -4.65
CA THR A 116 -14.73 6.09 -4.82
C THR A 116 -13.35 6.04 -4.15
N ALA A 117 -12.54 7.08 -4.34
CA ALA A 117 -11.21 7.18 -3.75
C ALA A 117 -11.25 7.21 -2.22
N GLN A 118 -12.20 7.95 -1.62
CA GLN A 118 -12.38 8.03 -0.16
C GLN A 118 -12.77 6.69 0.45
N VAL A 119 -13.71 5.96 -0.17
CA VAL A 119 -14.09 4.62 0.29
C VAL A 119 -12.89 3.68 0.22
N LEU A 120 -12.16 3.64 -0.91
CA LEU A 120 -10.97 2.81 -1.05
C LEU A 120 -9.89 3.18 -0.04
N ALA A 121 -9.63 4.47 0.16
CA ALA A 121 -8.61 4.98 1.08
C ALA A 121 -8.91 4.58 2.54
N ARG A 122 -10.17 4.67 2.97
CA ARG A 122 -10.58 4.25 4.32
C ARG A 122 -10.28 2.77 4.56
N GLU A 123 -10.68 1.90 3.63
CA GLU A 123 -10.46 0.46 3.77
C GLU A 123 -8.98 0.09 3.61
N ALA A 124 -8.26 0.78 2.72
CA ALA A 124 -6.82 0.63 2.55
C ALA A 124 -6.04 1.00 3.82
N ALA A 125 -6.46 2.03 4.55
CA ALA A 125 -5.83 2.44 5.81
C ALA A 125 -5.97 1.37 6.90
N ILE A 126 -7.10 0.66 6.93
CA ILE A 126 -7.36 -0.49 7.81
C ILE A 126 -6.52 -1.70 7.36
N ALA A 127 -6.51 -1.98 6.07
CA ALA A 127 -5.84 -3.12 5.45
C ALA A 127 -4.40 -2.81 4.97
N TRP A 128 -3.66 -1.98 5.71
CA TRP A 128 -2.38 -1.39 5.29
C TRP A 128 -1.38 -2.40 4.69
N SER A 129 -1.22 -3.56 5.34
CA SER A 129 -0.29 -4.61 4.91
C SER A 129 -0.63 -5.24 3.56
N ARG A 130 -1.87 -5.09 3.07
CA ARG A 130 -2.32 -5.58 1.75
C ARG A 130 -2.11 -4.55 0.64
N VAL A 131 -1.99 -3.26 0.99
CA VAL A 131 -1.99 -2.16 0.02
C VAL A 131 -0.65 -1.48 -0.14
N PHE A 132 0.18 -1.43 0.90
CA PHE A 132 1.49 -0.78 0.81
C PHE A 132 2.43 -1.65 -0.03
N PRO A 133 2.99 -1.15 -1.14
CA PRO A 133 3.81 -1.95 -2.04
C PRO A 133 5.25 -2.07 -1.51
N ALA A 134 5.41 -2.81 -0.41
CA ALA A 134 6.68 -2.99 0.31
C ALA A 134 7.73 -3.78 -0.48
N ASP A 135 7.38 -4.39 -1.61
CA ASP A 135 8.28 -5.12 -2.51
C ASP A 135 8.92 -4.20 -3.57
N ARG A 136 8.41 -2.98 -3.74
CA ARG A 136 8.93 -2.00 -4.70
C ARG A 136 10.26 -1.41 -4.25
N ALA A 137 11.34 -1.85 -4.90
CA ALA A 137 12.70 -1.43 -4.60
C ALA A 137 12.94 0.08 -4.79
N ASP A 138 12.29 0.71 -5.77
CA ASP A 138 12.36 2.15 -6.05
C ASP A 138 11.75 2.98 -4.91
N LEU A 139 10.56 2.58 -4.45
CA LEU A 139 9.86 3.19 -3.33
C LEU A 139 10.66 3.04 -2.02
N ASN A 140 11.06 1.81 -1.69
CA ASN A 140 11.82 1.53 -0.48
C ASN A 140 13.17 2.26 -0.49
N GLY A 141 13.87 2.29 -1.63
CA GLY A 141 15.12 3.00 -1.77
C GLY A 141 14.95 4.51 -1.55
N PHE A 142 13.86 5.10 -2.05
CA PHE A 142 13.53 6.50 -1.80
C PHE A 142 13.23 6.77 -0.32
N LEU A 143 12.35 5.98 0.31
CA LEU A 143 12.01 6.11 1.72
C LEU A 143 13.26 5.97 2.61
N ALA A 144 14.08 4.96 2.38
CA ALA A 144 15.32 4.74 3.13
C ALA A 144 16.27 5.96 3.04
N ARG A 145 16.43 6.55 1.84
CA ARG A 145 17.23 7.77 1.66
C ARG A 145 16.65 8.94 2.44
N VAL A 146 15.34 9.16 2.39
CA VAL A 146 14.67 10.24 3.13
C VAL A 146 14.86 10.05 4.64
N HIS A 147 14.61 8.84 5.17
CA HIS A 147 14.78 8.56 6.60
C HIS A 147 16.23 8.74 7.06
N CYS A 148 17.21 8.20 6.33
CA CYS A 148 18.62 8.42 6.64
C CYS A 148 18.99 9.91 6.62
N LEU A 149 18.55 10.65 5.60
CA LEU A 149 18.92 12.05 5.46
C LEU A 149 18.29 12.94 6.53
N ARG A 150 17.08 12.61 7.02
CA ARG A 150 16.49 13.26 8.20
C ARG A 150 17.36 13.14 9.43
N GLU A 151 17.98 11.99 9.65
CA GLU A 151 18.87 11.76 10.80
C GLU A 151 20.18 12.55 10.63
N TRP A 152 20.75 12.55 9.43
CA TRP A 152 22.06 13.16 9.18
C TRP A 152 22.03 14.68 9.04
N LEU A 153 20.93 15.21 8.48
CA LEU A 153 20.70 16.63 8.22
C LEU A 153 19.30 17.04 8.70
N PRO A 154 19.05 17.09 10.02
CA PRO A 154 17.72 17.40 10.58
C PRO A 154 17.21 18.78 10.16
N ASP A 155 18.10 19.73 9.90
CA ASP A 155 17.78 21.10 9.47
C ASP A 155 17.06 21.17 8.10
N LEU A 156 17.13 20.11 7.29
CA LEU A 156 16.40 20.02 6.02
C LEU A 156 14.89 19.85 6.20
N ASN A 157 14.43 19.49 7.41
CA ASN A 157 13.02 19.35 7.76
C ASN A 157 12.22 18.51 6.74
N LEU A 158 12.82 17.40 6.27
CA LEU A 158 12.16 16.48 5.33
C LEU A 158 10.83 15.95 5.91
N PRO A 159 9.91 15.36 5.12
CA PRO A 159 8.73 14.66 5.62
C PRO A 159 9.12 13.35 6.31
N LYS A 160 8.33 12.84 7.26
CA LYS A 160 8.68 11.62 8.00
C LYS A 160 8.43 10.39 7.16
N PHE A 161 7.32 10.38 6.41
CA PHE A 161 6.84 9.22 5.66
C PHE A 161 6.80 7.94 6.51
N ASP A 162 6.40 8.08 7.77
CA ASP A 162 5.99 6.94 8.58
C ASP A 162 4.61 6.44 8.11
N GLU A 163 4.18 5.28 8.62
CA GLU A 163 2.92 4.67 8.22
C GLU A 163 1.72 5.63 8.36
N GLU A 164 1.70 6.47 9.39
CA GLU A 164 0.66 7.46 9.62
C GLU A 164 0.64 8.52 8.49
N GLN A 165 1.77 9.16 8.20
CA GLN A 165 1.85 10.12 7.10
C GLN A 165 1.61 9.48 5.73
N LEU A 166 1.99 8.23 5.52
CA LEU A 166 1.72 7.53 4.27
C LEU A 166 0.22 7.23 4.10
N LYS A 167 -0.49 6.90 5.20
CA LYS A 167 -1.95 6.71 5.17
C LYS A 167 -2.71 7.99 4.86
N GLU A 168 -2.21 9.16 5.28
CA GLU A 168 -2.78 10.46 4.93
C GLU A 168 -2.74 10.73 3.41
N LEU A 169 -1.86 10.06 2.66
CA LEU A 169 -1.75 10.17 1.20
C LEU A 169 -2.70 9.26 0.44
N LEU A 170 -3.36 8.31 1.12
CA LEU A 170 -4.25 7.34 0.48
C LEU A 170 -5.38 7.99 -0.33
N PRO A 171 -6.06 9.08 0.11
CA PRO A 171 -7.09 9.72 -0.71
C PRO A 171 -6.57 10.18 -2.08
N GLU A 172 -5.35 10.72 -2.16
CA GLU A 172 -4.72 11.14 -3.41
C GLU A 172 -4.28 9.94 -4.25
N LEU A 173 -3.66 8.93 -3.61
CA LEU A 173 -3.21 7.71 -4.29
C LEU A 173 -4.37 6.88 -4.84
N CYS A 174 -5.52 6.92 -4.18
CA CYS A 174 -6.74 6.22 -4.60
C CYS A 174 -7.49 6.94 -5.73
N LEU A 175 -7.09 8.15 -6.14
CA LEU A 175 -7.71 8.83 -7.27
C LEU A 175 -7.55 7.99 -8.54
N GLY A 176 -8.67 7.63 -9.16
CA GLY A 176 -8.70 6.76 -10.34
C GLY A 176 -8.56 5.26 -10.04
N CYS A 177 -8.32 4.86 -8.79
CA CYS A 177 -8.27 3.47 -8.37
C CYS A 177 -9.63 2.99 -7.84
N ARG A 178 -9.90 1.69 -8.01
CA ARG A 178 -11.12 1.01 -7.60
C ARG A 178 -10.84 -0.25 -6.79
N SER A 179 -9.60 -0.71 -6.71
CA SER A 179 -9.21 -1.91 -5.97
C SER A 179 -7.87 -1.76 -5.27
N PHE A 180 -7.58 -2.66 -4.33
CA PHE A 180 -6.25 -2.74 -3.69
C PHE A 180 -5.15 -3.14 -4.67
N GLU A 181 -5.46 -3.91 -5.72
CA GLU A 181 -4.51 -4.23 -6.77
C GLU A 181 -4.09 -2.98 -7.55
N GLU A 182 -5.06 -2.16 -7.97
CA GLU A 182 -4.79 -0.89 -8.67
C GLU A 182 -4.02 0.08 -7.76
N LEU A 183 -4.40 0.16 -6.47
CA LEU A 183 -3.70 1.01 -5.49
C LEU A 183 -2.24 0.60 -5.28
N ARG A 184 -1.92 -0.70 -5.28
CA ARG A 184 -0.51 -1.16 -5.21
C ARG A 184 0.31 -0.72 -6.43
N GLN A 185 -0.33 -0.57 -7.58
CA GLN A 185 0.27 -0.12 -8.84
C GLN A 185 0.25 1.41 -9.01
N ALA A 186 -0.42 2.14 -8.11
CA ALA A 186 -0.50 3.59 -8.13
C ALA A 186 0.90 4.25 -8.13
N PRO A 187 1.01 5.53 -8.54
CA PRO A 187 2.28 6.25 -8.63
C PRO A 187 2.79 6.73 -7.26
N TRP A 188 2.99 5.80 -6.31
CA TRP A 188 3.46 6.08 -4.94
C TRP A 188 4.70 6.97 -4.89
N LEU A 189 5.71 6.63 -5.69
CA LEU A 189 6.97 7.39 -5.70
C LEU A 189 6.77 8.83 -6.17
N ASP A 190 5.91 9.07 -7.16
CA ASP A 190 5.67 10.40 -7.70
C ASP A 190 4.89 11.25 -6.69
N VAL A 191 3.88 10.67 -6.03
CA VAL A 191 3.13 11.34 -4.96
C VAL A 191 4.05 11.68 -3.79
N LEU A 192 4.94 10.78 -3.37
CA LEU A 192 5.89 11.08 -2.29
C LEU A 192 6.89 12.16 -2.66
N ARG A 193 7.38 12.15 -3.90
CA ARG A 193 8.24 13.22 -4.42
C ARG A 193 7.53 14.56 -4.48
N SER A 194 6.23 14.59 -4.79
CA SER A 194 5.44 15.83 -4.82
C SER A 194 5.30 16.47 -3.42
N LYS A 195 5.49 15.69 -2.34
CA LYS A 195 5.49 16.20 -0.96
C LYS A 195 6.82 16.83 -0.52
N LEU A 196 7.87 16.74 -1.34
CA LEU A 196 9.13 17.42 -1.09
C LEU A 196 9.10 18.84 -1.64
N LEU A 197 9.61 19.79 -0.86
CA LEU A 197 9.93 21.12 -1.40
C LEU A 197 11.07 21.01 -2.42
N PRO A 198 11.17 21.91 -3.42
CA PRO A 198 12.19 21.83 -4.45
C PRO A 198 13.63 21.73 -3.91
N HIS A 199 13.95 22.49 -2.86
CA HIS A 199 15.26 22.45 -2.22
C HIS A 199 15.52 21.13 -1.46
N GLN A 200 14.48 20.50 -0.92
CA GLN A 200 14.57 19.20 -0.25
C GLN A 200 14.85 18.08 -1.26
N GLY A 201 14.17 18.10 -2.40
CA GLY A 201 14.44 17.14 -3.49
C GLY A 201 15.88 17.24 -4.01
N GLN A 202 16.35 18.47 -4.26
CA GLN A 202 17.74 18.72 -4.66
C GLN A 202 18.75 18.28 -3.60
N ALA A 203 18.49 18.57 -2.33
CA ALA A 203 19.33 18.12 -1.22
C ALA A 203 19.34 16.59 -1.12
N LEU A 204 18.20 15.91 -1.29
CA LEU A 204 18.12 14.45 -1.28
C LEU A 204 19.00 13.81 -2.36
N ASP A 205 18.96 14.34 -3.58
CA ASP A 205 19.74 13.81 -4.70
C ASP A 205 21.25 14.11 -4.58
N ARG A 206 21.61 15.23 -3.97
CA ARG A 206 23.02 15.60 -3.74
C ARG A 206 23.62 14.89 -2.53
N GLU A 207 22.91 14.89 -1.41
CA GLU A 207 23.43 14.50 -0.09
C GLU A 207 23.22 13.01 0.23
N ALA A 208 22.24 12.37 -0.40
CA ALA A 208 22.03 10.93 -0.33
C ALA A 208 21.82 10.38 -1.75
N PRO A 209 22.85 10.37 -2.62
CA PRO A 209 22.70 9.99 -4.02
C PRO A 209 22.36 8.49 -4.18
N THR A 210 21.67 8.11 -5.25
CA THR A 210 21.39 6.69 -5.52
C THR A 210 22.64 5.90 -5.92
N HIS A 211 23.60 6.56 -6.56
CA HIS A 211 24.83 5.96 -7.07
C HIS A 211 26.02 6.90 -6.90
N ILE A 212 27.20 6.33 -6.70
CA ILE A 212 28.47 7.06 -6.69
C ILE A 212 29.39 6.57 -7.82
N ALA A 213 30.15 7.49 -8.41
CA ALA A 213 31.22 7.14 -9.35
C ALA A 213 32.44 6.64 -8.57
N VAL A 214 33.00 5.51 -8.98
CA VAL A 214 34.24 4.96 -8.41
C VAL A 214 35.41 5.19 -9.37
N PRO A 215 36.68 5.10 -8.92
CA PRO A 215 37.86 5.36 -9.76
C PRO A 215 37.90 4.61 -11.11
N SER A 216 37.29 3.43 -11.20
CA SER A 216 37.15 2.69 -12.46
C SER A 216 36.28 3.37 -13.53
N GLY A 217 35.57 4.45 -13.16
CA GLY A 217 34.56 5.13 -13.97
C GLY A 217 33.17 4.50 -13.90
N ASN A 218 32.99 3.38 -13.19
CA ASN A 218 31.66 2.80 -12.97
C ASN A 218 30.84 3.65 -11.99
N ARG A 219 29.52 3.57 -12.15
CA ARG A 219 28.55 4.13 -11.19
C ARG A 219 27.89 2.97 -10.45
N LEU A 220 28.10 2.91 -9.14
CA LEU A 220 27.64 1.80 -8.31
C LEU A 220 26.54 2.27 -7.35
N PRO A 221 25.49 1.44 -7.13
CA PRO A 221 24.39 1.81 -6.26
C PRO A 221 24.84 1.85 -4.80
N ILE A 222 24.28 2.79 -4.05
CA ILE A 222 24.43 2.86 -2.59
C ILE A 222 23.21 2.21 -1.96
N GLN A 223 23.44 1.31 -1.01
CA GLN A 223 22.36 0.68 -0.23
C GLN A 223 22.13 1.49 1.03
N TYR A 224 20.91 1.97 1.20
CA TYR A 224 20.46 2.74 2.36
C TYR A 224 19.59 1.87 3.25
N ALA A 225 19.79 1.98 4.57
CA ALA A 225 18.91 1.39 5.57
C ALA A 225 18.88 2.32 6.80
N PRO A 226 17.70 2.70 7.32
CA PRO A 226 17.60 3.54 8.51
C PRO A 226 18.40 2.98 9.69
N GLY A 227 19.08 3.86 10.44
CA GLY A 227 19.93 3.47 11.57
C GLY A 227 21.18 2.64 11.22
N ARG A 228 21.51 2.44 9.94
CA ARG A 228 22.72 1.75 9.48
C ARG A 228 23.56 2.65 8.58
N PRO A 229 24.89 2.46 8.54
CA PRO A 229 25.72 3.19 7.59
C PRO A 229 25.35 2.82 6.15
N PRO A 230 25.38 3.78 5.21
CA PRO A 230 25.14 3.51 3.79
C PRO A 230 26.24 2.62 3.22
N ILE A 231 25.86 1.56 2.51
CA ILE A 231 26.79 0.53 2.03
C ILE A 231 27.09 0.73 0.55
N LEU A 232 28.38 0.68 0.21
CA LEU A 232 28.85 0.57 -1.17
C LEU A 232 29.52 -0.79 -1.37
N ALA A 233 28.84 -1.69 -2.07
CA ALA A 233 29.41 -2.96 -2.48
C ALA A 233 30.22 -2.77 -3.77
N VAL A 234 31.54 -2.93 -3.66
CA VAL A 234 32.46 -2.59 -4.75
C VAL A 234 33.62 -3.56 -4.81
N ARG A 235 34.01 -3.98 -6.02
CA ARG A 235 35.21 -4.82 -6.18
C ARG A 235 36.46 -4.04 -5.83
N ILE A 236 37.42 -4.69 -5.18
CA ILE A 236 38.69 -4.05 -4.78
C ILE A 236 39.40 -3.39 -5.97
N GLN A 237 39.36 -4.00 -7.16
CA GLN A 237 40.04 -3.43 -8.33
C GLN A 237 39.41 -2.13 -8.85
N GLU A 238 38.17 -1.84 -8.47
CA GLU A 238 37.48 -0.64 -8.93
C GLU A 238 37.79 0.60 -8.10
N VAL A 239 38.41 0.40 -6.94
CA VAL A 239 38.73 1.45 -5.96
C VAL A 239 40.22 1.68 -5.77
N PHE A 240 41.07 1.03 -6.58
CA PHE A 240 42.48 1.42 -6.67
C PHE A 240 42.62 2.90 -7.02
N GLY A 241 43.61 3.56 -6.45
CA GLY A 241 43.79 5.01 -6.59
C GLY A 241 42.90 5.86 -5.67
N TRP A 242 41.94 5.27 -4.95
CA TRP A 242 41.10 6.05 -4.04
C TRP A 242 41.83 6.33 -2.72
N GLN A 243 42.05 7.61 -2.43
CA GLN A 243 42.85 8.02 -1.29
C GLN A 243 42.11 8.05 0.06
N ALA A 244 40.79 8.23 0.03
CA ALA A 244 39.99 8.36 1.25
C ALA A 244 38.64 7.68 1.06
N THR A 245 38.03 7.25 2.17
CA THR A 245 36.66 6.73 2.15
C THR A 245 35.71 7.81 1.62
N PRO A 246 34.87 7.52 0.61
CA PRO A 246 33.82 8.44 0.18
C PRO A 246 32.89 8.79 1.35
N ARG A 247 32.51 10.06 1.43
CA ARG A 247 31.54 10.55 2.40
C ARG A 247 30.38 11.23 1.69
N ILE A 248 29.18 11.07 2.24
CA ILE A 248 27.95 11.71 1.80
C ILE A 248 27.39 12.60 2.92
N ALA A 249 26.22 13.22 2.71
CA ALA A 249 25.58 14.14 3.65
C ALA A 249 26.52 15.26 4.14
N GLY A 250 27.07 16.02 3.19
CA GLY A 250 28.01 17.12 3.48
C GLY A 250 29.31 16.67 4.12
N GLY A 251 29.75 15.43 3.86
CA GLY A 251 30.97 14.85 4.43
C GLY A 251 30.80 14.19 5.81
N ARG A 252 29.59 14.23 6.38
CA ARG A 252 29.32 13.72 7.74
C ARG A 252 29.33 12.19 7.81
N VAL A 253 28.88 11.52 6.75
CA VAL A 253 28.62 10.08 6.77
C VAL A 253 29.57 9.35 5.83
N PRO A 254 30.54 8.55 6.35
CA PRO A 254 31.35 7.68 5.51
C PRO A 254 30.52 6.53 4.95
N LEU A 255 30.81 6.11 3.72
CA LEU A 255 30.25 4.87 3.19
C LEU A 255 30.94 3.67 3.83
N LEU A 256 30.16 2.67 4.21
CA LEU A 256 30.68 1.35 4.57
C LEU A 256 30.98 0.58 3.29
N LEU A 257 32.27 0.39 3.00
CA LEU A 257 32.73 -0.30 1.81
C LEU A 257 32.70 -1.81 2.05
N HIS A 258 31.85 -2.51 1.30
CA HIS A 258 31.93 -3.95 1.16
C HIS A 258 32.87 -4.26 0.00
N LEU A 259 34.13 -4.51 0.31
CA LEU A 259 35.19 -4.76 -0.66
C LEU A 259 35.12 -6.19 -1.17
N LEU A 260 34.80 -6.34 -2.45
CA LEU A 260 34.49 -7.61 -3.08
C LEU A 260 35.68 -8.17 -3.88
N ALA A 261 35.77 -9.51 -3.89
CA ALA A 261 36.59 -10.25 -4.84
C ALA A 261 35.97 -10.25 -6.26
N PRO A 262 36.67 -10.73 -7.31
CA PRO A 262 36.12 -10.84 -8.67
C PRO A 262 34.81 -11.62 -8.78
N ASN A 263 34.56 -12.57 -7.87
CA ASN A 263 33.31 -13.35 -7.82
C ASN A 263 32.19 -12.65 -7.03
N HIS A 264 32.34 -11.37 -6.70
CA HIS A 264 31.38 -10.55 -5.94
C HIS A 264 31.13 -11.01 -4.50
N ARG A 265 32.02 -11.84 -3.93
CA ARG A 265 31.96 -12.19 -2.50
C ARG A 265 32.72 -11.15 -1.66
N PRO A 266 32.13 -10.65 -0.55
CA PRO A 266 32.84 -9.77 0.38
C PRO A 266 34.12 -10.41 0.90
N GLN A 267 35.21 -9.64 0.90
CA GLN A 267 36.51 -10.02 1.45
C GLN A 267 36.87 -9.17 2.67
N GLN A 268 36.50 -7.89 2.64
CA GLN A 268 36.66 -6.97 3.74
C GLN A 268 35.44 -6.04 3.81
N ILE A 269 35.07 -5.66 5.01
CA ILE A 269 34.13 -4.57 5.27
C ILE A 269 34.92 -3.48 5.99
N THR A 270 34.89 -2.23 5.49
CA THR A 270 35.61 -1.12 6.11
C THR A 270 34.92 0.22 5.85
N ASP A 271 34.92 1.11 6.83
CA ASP A 271 34.61 2.53 6.69
C ASP A 271 35.87 3.42 6.67
N ASP A 272 37.04 2.80 6.81
CA ASP A 272 38.37 3.41 6.70
C ASP A 272 39.17 2.72 5.60
N LEU A 273 39.10 3.30 4.40
CA LEU A 273 39.78 2.78 3.22
C LEU A 273 41.30 2.98 3.31
N GLU A 274 41.77 4.03 3.98
CA GLU A 274 43.19 4.32 4.17
C GLU A 274 43.84 3.26 5.06
N SER A 275 43.24 2.95 6.21
CA SER A 275 43.71 1.88 7.08
C SER A 275 43.65 0.52 6.39
N PHE A 276 42.62 0.27 5.56
CA PHE A 276 42.57 -0.93 4.75
C PHE A 276 43.76 -1.02 3.78
N TRP A 277 44.09 0.03 3.05
CA TRP A 277 45.22 -0.01 2.11
C TRP A 277 46.57 -0.27 2.80
N ASN A 278 46.79 0.34 3.96
CA ASN A 278 48.04 0.22 4.70
C ASN A 278 48.19 -1.15 5.38
N ASN A 279 47.11 -1.67 5.98
CA ASN A 279 47.20 -2.81 6.89
C ASN A 279 46.45 -4.06 6.37
N GLY A 280 45.25 -3.88 5.82
CA GLY A 280 44.37 -4.98 5.42
C GLY A 280 44.67 -5.54 4.03
N TYR A 281 44.93 -4.66 3.07
CA TYR A 281 45.15 -5.03 1.67
C TYR A 281 46.34 -5.95 1.47
N PRO A 282 47.52 -5.78 2.11
CA PRO A 282 48.64 -6.72 1.94
C PRO A 282 48.26 -8.18 2.25
N ILE A 283 47.42 -8.41 3.27
CA ILE A 283 46.94 -9.74 3.67
C ILE A 283 45.94 -10.27 2.63
N VAL A 284 44.90 -9.48 2.34
CA VAL A 284 43.83 -9.83 1.39
C VAL A 284 44.40 -10.07 -0.02
N ARG A 285 45.39 -9.26 -0.45
CA ARG A 285 46.11 -9.39 -1.72
C ARG A 285 46.78 -10.76 -1.85
N GLY A 286 47.44 -11.24 -0.79
CA GLY A 286 48.11 -12.54 -0.81
C GLY A 286 47.14 -13.69 -1.10
N GLU A 287 45.99 -13.68 -0.46
CA GLU A 287 44.94 -14.69 -0.68
C GLU A 287 44.30 -14.57 -2.06
N LEU A 288 43.93 -13.35 -2.46
CA LEU A 288 43.24 -13.09 -3.72
C LEU A 288 44.14 -13.35 -4.92
N ARG A 289 45.44 -13.06 -4.85
CA ARG A 289 46.40 -13.39 -5.90
C ARG A 289 46.50 -14.89 -6.13
N ARG A 290 46.42 -15.70 -5.07
CA ARG A 290 46.43 -17.17 -5.18
C ARG A 290 45.12 -17.71 -5.79
N ARG A 291 43.97 -17.17 -5.36
CA ARG A 291 42.64 -17.63 -5.85
C ARG A 291 42.28 -17.09 -7.23
N TYR A 292 42.76 -15.90 -7.58
CA TYR A 292 42.46 -15.16 -8.81
C TYR A 292 43.74 -14.67 -9.50
N PRO A 293 44.61 -15.57 -9.99
CA PRO A 293 45.93 -15.21 -10.53
C PRO A 293 45.88 -14.40 -11.82
N LYS A 294 44.76 -14.42 -12.55
CA LYS A 294 44.56 -13.69 -13.81
C LYS A 294 44.17 -12.22 -13.64
N HIS A 295 43.95 -11.76 -12.40
CA HIS A 295 43.54 -10.37 -12.11
C HIS A 295 44.72 -9.56 -11.58
N ALA A 296 44.68 -8.23 -11.77
CA ALA A 296 45.68 -7.33 -11.23
C ALA A 296 45.54 -7.19 -9.70
N TRP A 297 46.67 -7.40 -9.01
CA TRP A 297 46.82 -7.27 -7.57
C TRP A 297 48.11 -6.49 -7.27
N PRO A 298 48.12 -5.16 -7.55
CA PRO A 298 49.29 -4.32 -7.44
C PRO A 298 49.83 -4.30 -6.01
N GLU A 299 51.16 -4.13 -5.86
CA GLU A 299 51.74 -4.00 -4.53
C GLU A 299 51.36 -2.67 -3.88
N ASP A 300 51.35 -1.60 -4.67
CA ASP A 300 50.86 -0.28 -4.29
C ASP A 300 49.42 -0.05 -4.80
N PRO A 301 48.40 -0.10 -3.92
CA PRO A 301 47.01 0.17 -4.31
C PRO A 301 46.71 1.67 -4.50
N TRP A 302 47.58 2.57 -4.01
CA TRP A 302 47.36 4.02 -4.00
C TRP A 302 47.57 4.68 -5.35
N THR A 303 48.45 4.13 -6.18
CA THR A 303 48.77 4.65 -7.52
C THR A 303 48.30 3.75 -8.65
N ALA A 304 47.80 2.56 -8.33
CA ALA A 304 47.33 1.61 -9.31
C ALA A 304 46.09 2.12 -10.06
N GLN A 305 46.06 1.85 -11.37
CA GLN A 305 44.92 2.17 -12.20
C GLN A 305 43.74 1.23 -11.89
N ALA A 306 42.58 1.81 -11.60
CA ALA A 306 41.37 1.04 -11.34
C ALA A 306 40.83 0.34 -12.60
N GLU A 307 40.31 -0.88 -12.43
CA GLU A 307 39.86 -1.74 -13.54
C GLU A 307 38.34 -1.90 -13.59
N ARG A 308 37.73 -1.27 -14.61
CA ARG A 308 36.29 -1.35 -14.88
C ARG A 308 35.80 -2.75 -15.18
N ARG A 309 36.59 -3.53 -15.91
CA ARG A 309 36.35 -4.95 -16.24
C ARG A 309 37.59 -5.73 -15.82
N PRO A 310 37.42 -6.97 -15.34
CA PRO A 310 38.57 -7.81 -15.08
C PRO A 310 39.35 -8.01 -16.39
N GLN A 311 40.54 -7.41 -16.48
CA GLN A 311 41.43 -7.69 -17.60
C GLN A 311 41.94 -9.11 -17.42
N ARG A 312 41.57 -10.01 -18.34
CA ARG A 312 42.25 -11.30 -18.46
C ARG A 312 43.62 -11.01 -19.04
N ARG A 313 44.66 -11.04 -18.20
CA ARG A 313 46.01 -11.34 -18.67
C ARG A 313 46.14 -12.84 -18.93
#